data_AF-A0A2B7ZDU6-F1
#
_entry.id   AF-A0A2B7ZDU6-F1
#
_cell.length_a   1.000
_cell.length_b   1.000
_cell.length_c   1.000
_cell.angle_alpha   90.00
_cell.angle_beta   90.00
_cell.angle_gamma   90.00
#
_symmetry.space_group_name_H-M   'P 1'
#
loop_
_entity.id
_entity.type
_entity.pdbx_description
1 polymer ?
#
loop_
_entity_poly.entity_id
_entity_poly.type
_entity_poly.pdbx_seq_one_letter_code
_entity_poly.pdbx_strand_id
1 'polypeptide(L)'
;MPAQPHHQQQQQQQQQQQDDKRQAAREVIDILHEISTILNTHLDRTELSLCVSLIENGVNPEALAAVIKELRREAAATTTAAPAVE
;
A
#
# COMPACT_ATOMS: atom_id res chain seq x y z
N MET A 1 29.11 34.71 -12.69
CA MET A 1 28.78 33.98 -13.93
C MET A 1 27.36 33.47 -13.79
N PRO A 2 26.40 33.91 -14.61
CA PRO A 2 25.02 33.45 -14.52
C PRO A 2 24.94 31.97 -14.92
N ALA A 3 24.26 31.16 -14.11
CA ALA A 3 23.98 29.77 -14.43
C ALA A 3 23.20 29.70 -15.75
N GLN A 4 23.64 28.87 -16.69
CA GLN A 4 23.01 28.71 -17.99
C GLN A 4 21.56 28.19 -17.83
N PRO A 5 20.55 28.77 -18.52
CA PRO A 5 19.13 28.43 -18.35
C PRO A 5 18.77 26.97 -18.65
N HIS A 6 19.65 26.25 -19.34
CA HIS A 6 19.49 24.82 -19.65
C HIS A 6 19.50 23.93 -18.40
N HIS A 7 20.23 24.30 -17.35
CA HIS A 7 20.30 23.49 -16.12
C HIS A 7 19.03 23.59 -15.27
N GLN A 8 18.39 24.77 -15.26
CA GLN A 8 17.12 25.00 -14.56
C GLN A 8 15.96 24.23 -15.23
N GLN A 9 15.97 24.15 -16.56
CA GLN A 9 14.94 23.45 -17.32
C GLN A 9 15.04 21.92 -17.17
N GLN A 10 16.25 21.39 -16.99
CA GLN A 10 16.47 19.96 -16.75
C GLN A 10 16.04 19.52 -15.33
N GLN A 11 16.19 20.40 -14.33
CA GLN A 11 15.64 20.15 -12.98
C GLN A 11 14.11 20.16 -12.95
N GLN A 12 13.46 21.07 -13.69
CA GLN A 12 11.99 21.11 -13.78
C GLN A 12 11.40 19.85 -14.42
N GLN A 13 12.06 19.30 -15.46
CA GLN A 13 11.62 18.04 -16.08
C GLN A 13 11.76 16.82 -15.15
N GLN A 14 12.83 16.76 -14.35
CA GLN A 14 13.00 15.67 -13.37
C GLN A 14 11.95 15.72 -12.27
N GLN A 15 11.56 16.92 -11.83
CA GLN A 15 10.56 17.10 -10.79
C GLN A 15 9.16 16.70 -11.29
N GLN A 16 8.77 17.15 -12.49
CA GLN A 16 7.51 16.73 -13.13
C GLN A 16 7.41 15.21 -13.27
N GLN A 17 8.45 14.54 -13.76
CA GLN A 17 8.44 13.08 -13.90
C GLN A 17 8.30 12.35 -12.55
N GLN A 18 8.83 12.90 -11.46
CA GLN A 18 8.65 12.32 -10.13
C GLN A 18 7.22 12.51 -9.64
N ASP A 19 6.62 13.68 -9.88
CA ASP A 19 5.23 13.95 -9.52
C ASP A 19 4.27 13.05 -10.29
N ASP A 20 4.45 12.87 -11.60
CA ASP A 20 3.66 11.96 -12.44
C ASP A 20 3.70 10.52 -11.90
N LYS A 21 4.90 10.02 -11.53
CA LYS A 21 5.06 8.68 -10.95
C LYS A 21 4.35 8.53 -9.61
N ARG A 22 4.42 9.55 -8.74
CA ARG A 22 3.72 9.53 -7.44
C ARG A 22 2.22 9.55 -7.62
N GLN A 23 1.74 10.26 -8.65
CA GLN A 23 0.33 10.35 -8.97
C GLN A 23 -0.20 9.02 -9.50
N ALA A 24 0.51 8.41 -10.45
CA ALA A 24 0.19 7.08 -10.97
C ALA A 24 0.17 6.01 -9.86
N ALA A 25 1.14 6.04 -8.94
CA ALA A 25 1.18 5.10 -7.81
C ALA A 25 -0.05 5.25 -6.88
N ARG A 26 -0.53 6.47 -6.67
CA ARG A 26 -1.75 6.71 -5.88
C ARG A 26 -2.98 6.16 -6.59
N GLU A 27 -3.11 6.42 -7.89
CA GLU A 27 -4.22 5.89 -8.70
C GLU A 27 -4.26 4.36 -8.69
N VAL A 28 -3.11 3.70 -8.78
CA VAL A 28 -3.03 2.24 -8.67
C VAL A 28 -3.57 1.76 -7.32
N ILE A 29 -3.14 2.37 -6.22
CA ILE A 29 -3.64 2.00 -4.87
C ILE A 29 -5.13 2.30 -4.73
N ASP A 30 -5.64 3.40 -5.31
CA ASP A 30 -7.06 3.72 -5.34
C ASP A 30 -7.89 2.62 -6.02
N ILE A 31 -7.47 2.22 -7.23
CA ILE A 31 -8.13 1.17 -8.01
C ILE A 31 -8.08 -0.17 -7.27
N LEU A 32 -6.91 -0.54 -6.73
CA LEU A 32 -6.78 -1.80 -5.99
C LEU A 32 -7.65 -1.80 -4.72
N HIS A 33 -7.79 -0.67 -4.04
CA HIS A 33 -8.65 -0.56 -2.86
C HIS A 33 -10.14 -0.67 -3.22
N GLU A 34 -10.55 -0.11 -4.35
CA GLU A 34 -11.91 -0.29 -4.87
C GLU A 34 -12.20 -1.77 -5.18
N ILE A 35 -11.26 -2.46 -5.86
CA ILE A 35 -11.36 -3.90 -6.11
C ILE A 35 -11.44 -4.69 -4.78
N SER A 36 -10.59 -4.37 -3.81
CA SER A 36 -10.59 -4.96 -2.46
C SER A 36 -11.95 -4.82 -1.77
N THR A 37 -12.58 -3.65 -1.91
CA THR A 37 -13.89 -3.34 -1.34
C THR A 37 -14.98 -4.17 -2.01
N ILE A 38 -15.00 -4.24 -3.35
CA ILE A 38 -15.96 -5.04 -4.12
C ILE A 38 -15.86 -6.52 -3.73
N LEU A 39 -14.64 -7.03 -3.55
CA LEU A 39 -14.38 -8.41 -3.17
C LEU A 39 -14.52 -8.68 -1.66
N ASN A 40 -14.87 -7.67 -0.86
CA ASN A 40 -15.00 -7.76 0.60
C ASN A 40 -13.78 -8.42 1.28
N THR A 41 -12.57 -8.07 0.84
CA THR A 41 -11.35 -8.60 1.49
C THR A 41 -11.06 -7.93 2.83
N HIS A 42 -11.74 -6.81 3.10
CA HIS A 42 -11.57 -5.99 4.29
C HIS A 42 -10.13 -5.52 4.50
N LEU A 43 -9.38 -5.27 3.44
CA LEU A 43 -8.05 -4.67 3.51
C LEU A 43 -8.15 -3.15 3.36
N ASP A 44 -7.60 -2.41 4.33
CA ASP A 44 -7.48 -0.96 4.21
C ASP A 44 -6.33 -0.55 3.28
N ARG A 45 -6.27 0.73 2.91
CA ARG A 45 -5.27 1.26 1.95
C ARG A 45 -3.82 1.03 2.39
N THR A 46 -3.57 1.06 3.69
CA THR A 46 -2.23 0.85 4.26
C THR A 46 -1.86 -0.62 4.22
N GLU A 47 -2.77 -1.50 4.65
CA GLU A 47 -2.60 -2.96 4.56
C GLU A 47 -2.36 -3.41 3.11
N LEU A 48 -3.15 -2.86 2.17
CA LEU A 48 -3.04 -3.18 0.75
C LEU A 48 -1.71 -2.71 0.16
N SER A 49 -1.27 -1.49 0.49
CA SER A 49 0.05 -0.97 0.08
C SER A 49 1.21 -1.84 0.60
N LEU A 50 1.09 -2.32 1.85
CA LEU A 50 2.06 -3.26 2.41
C LEU A 50 2.06 -4.60 1.66
N CYS A 51 0.87 -5.14 1.35
CA CYS A 51 0.75 -6.37 0.58
C CYS A 51 1.39 -6.24 -0.81
N VAL A 52 1.14 -5.14 -1.51
CA VAL A 52 1.78 -4.83 -2.81
C VAL A 52 3.29 -4.80 -2.65
N SER A 53 3.80 -4.08 -1.66
CA SER A 53 5.25 -3.99 -1.40
C SER A 53 5.87 -5.37 -1.14
N LEU A 54 5.21 -6.23 -0.36
CA LEU A 54 5.69 -7.59 -0.08
C LEU A 54 5.72 -8.45 -1.36
N ILE A 55 4.67 -8.37 -2.18
CA ILE A 55 4.58 -9.10 -3.45
C ILE A 55 5.65 -8.61 -4.43
N GLU A 56 5.88 -7.31 -4.52
CA GLU A 56 6.96 -6.72 -5.34
C GLU A 56 8.36 -7.17 -4.87
N ASN A 57 8.52 -7.49 -3.59
CA ASN A 57 9.74 -8.09 -3.03
C ASN A 57 9.81 -9.63 -3.20
N GLY A 58 8.87 -10.24 -3.93
CA GLY A 58 8.89 -11.66 -4.28
C GLY A 58 8.15 -12.57 -3.30
N VAL A 59 7.38 -12.01 -2.35
CA VAL A 59 6.51 -12.81 -1.49
C VAL A 59 5.36 -13.39 -2.31
N ASN A 60 5.09 -14.69 -2.12
CA ASN A 60 3.98 -15.37 -2.78
C ASN A 60 2.62 -14.84 -2.25
N PRO A 61 1.70 -14.40 -3.13
CA PRO A 61 0.43 -13.79 -2.71
C PRO A 61 -0.52 -14.78 -2.02
N GLU A 62 -0.53 -16.06 -2.43
CA GLU A 62 -1.36 -17.08 -1.78
C GLU A 62 -0.92 -17.35 -0.34
N ALA A 63 0.38 -17.45 -0.10
CA ALA A 63 0.97 -17.62 1.22
C ALA A 63 0.71 -16.40 2.11
N LEU A 64 0.87 -15.18 1.56
CA LEU A 64 0.57 -13.95 2.27
C LEU A 64 -0.91 -13.89 2.70
N ALA A 65 -1.83 -14.27 1.81
CA ALA A 65 -3.25 -14.34 2.12
C ALA A 65 -3.56 -15.35 3.24
N ALA A 66 -2.87 -16.49 3.27
CA ALA A 66 -3.02 -17.46 4.36
C ALA A 66 -2.57 -16.88 5.71
N VAL A 67 -1.43 -16.18 5.74
CA VAL A 67 -0.91 -15.51 6.95
C VAL A 67 -1.87 -14.43 7.44
N ILE A 68 -2.40 -13.58 6.56
CA ILE A 68 -3.36 -12.52 6.94
C ILE A 68 -4.62 -13.13 7.57
N LYS A 69 -5.15 -14.21 6.99
CA LYS A 69 -6.33 -14.91 7.53
C LYS A 69 -6.04 -15.50 8.91
N GLU A 70 -4.86 -16.08 9.10
CA GLU A 70 -4.43 -16.64 10.38
C GLU A 70 -4.35 -15.57 11.47
N LEU A 71 -3.64 -14.47 11.20
CA LEU A 71 -3.49 -13.35 12.14
C LEU A 71 -4.84 -12.74 12.53
N ARG A 72 -5.76 -12.58 11.57
CA ARG A 72 -7.12 -12.09 11.85
C ARG A 72 -7.92 -13.04 12.73
N ARG A 73 -7.76 -14.35 12.52
CA ARG A 73 -8.40 -15.38 13.36
C ARG A 73 -7.88 -15.33 14.79
N GLU A 74 -6.56 -15.25 14.98
CA GLU A 74 -5.93 -15.16 16.30
C GLU A 74 -6.31 -13.87 17.04
N ALA A 75 -6.33 -12.73 16.34
CA ALA A 75 -6.74 -11.45 16.92
C ALA A 75 -8.21 -11.47 17.40
N ALA A 76 -9.11 -12.08 16.62
CA ALA A 76 -10.51 -12.26 17.00
C ALA A 76 -10.65 -13.19 18.23
N ALA A 77 -9.88 -14.27 18.29
CA ALA A 77 -9.89 -15.22 19.42
C ALA A 77 -9.33 -14.61 20.72
N THR A 78 -8.37 -13.69 20.61
CA THR A 78 -7.77 -13.02 21.77
C THR A 78 -8.70 -11.95 22.35
N THR A 79 -9.52 -11.31 21.52
CA THR A 79 -10.47 -10.26 21.94
C THR A 79 -11.66 -10.82 22.73
N THR A 80 -12.05 -12.08 22.49
CA THR A 80 -13.16 -12.74 23.20
C THR A 80 -12.76 -13.35 24.55
N ALA A 81 -11.47 -13.33 24.91
CA ALA A 81 -10.93 -13.97 26.11
C ALA A 81 -10.61 -12.99 27.26
N ALA A 82 -11.14 -11.76 27.26
CA ALA A 82 -11.09 -10.87 28.43
C ALA A 82 -12.24 -11.21 29.41
N PRO A 83 -11.98 -11.80 30.59
CA PRO A 83 -12.99 -11.98 31.61
C PRO A 83 -13.33 -10.62 32.25
N ALA A 84 -14.60 -10.47 32.58
CA ALA A 84 -15.14 -9.38 33.38
C ALA A 84 -14.32 -9.11 34.64
N VAL A 85 -13.92 -7.85 34.84
CA VAL A 85 -13.61 -7.23 36.15
C VAL A 85 -13.80 -5.72 36.01
N GLU A 86 -15.02 -5.25 36.26
CA GLU A 86 -15.39 -4.39 37.40
C GLU A 86 -16.92 -4.27 37.49
#